data_AF-A0A7Y3HEL9-F1
#
_entry.id   AF-A0A7Y3HEL9-F1
#
_cell.length_a   1.000
_cell.length_b   1.000
_cell.length_c   1.000
_cell.angle_alpha   90.00
_cell.angle_beta   90.00
_cell.angle_gamma   90.00
#
_symmetry.space_group_name_H-M   'P 1'
#
loop_
_entity.id
_entity.type
_entity.pdbx_description
1 polymer ?
#
loop_
_entity_poly.entity_id
_entity_poly.type
_entity_poly.pdbx_seq_one_letter_code
_entity_poly.pdbx_strand_id
1 'polypeptide(L)'
;MVFVDADVDVSELTVRPVAAKTTGAQTMTHHGDPATLLAMVSAVGEPPRRAYVVSIPATNLEMGLTMTDATRAAADEAVALVVQLLSGEAGEA
;
A
#
# COMPACT_ATOMS: atom_id res chain seq x y z
N MET A 1 10.00 3.20 2.06
CA MET A 1 9.02 2.35 2.77
C MET A 1 7.85 2.12 1.83
N VAL A 2 7.28 0.91 1.81
CA VAL A 2 6.10 0.62 1.00
C VAL A 2 5.10 -0.13 1.86
N PHE A 3 3.91 0.42 2.02
CA PHE A 3 2.77 -0.24 2.67
C PHE A 3 1.97 -0.96 1.59
N VAL A 4 1.59 -2.20 1.83
CA VAL A 4 0.82 -3.01 0.89
C VAL A 4 -0.31 -3.68 1.67
N ASP A 5 -1.54 -3.56 1.18
CA ASP A 5 -2.71 -4.22 1.77
C ASP A 5 -3.84 -4.41 0.77
N ALA A 6 -4.75 -5.28 1.14
CA ALA A 6 -6.06 -5.36 0.55
C ALA A 6 -6.90 -4.11 0.90
N ASP A 7 -7.68 -3.65 -0.05
CA ASP A 7 -8.49 -2.45 0.07
C ASP A 7 -9.84 -2.69 -0.62
N VAL A 8 -10.92 -2.47 0.14
CA VAL A 8 -12.31 -2.68 -0.31
C VAL A 8 -12.90 -1.43 -0.97
N ASP A 9 -12.23 -0.28 -0.85
CA ASP A 9 -12.70 1.00 -1.36
C ASP A 9 -12.07 1.34 -2.72
N VAL A 10 -11.17 0.49 -3.24
CA VAL A 10 -10.57 0.62 -4.57
C VAL A 10 -11.03 -0.51 -5.49
N SER A 11 -11.32 -0.17 -6.74
CA SER A 11 -11.70 -1.12 -7.79
C SER A 11 -10.51 -1.66 -8.59
N GLU A 12 -9.36 -1.00 -8.47
CA GLU A 12 -8.15 -1.29 -9.24
C GLU A 12 -6.92 -1.15 -8.32
N LEU A 13 -5.81 -1.75 -8.72
CA LEU A 13 -4.54 -1.56 -8.04
C LEU A 13 -4.16 -0.08 -8.06
N THR A 14 -3.83 0.48 -6.89
CA THR A 14 -3.36 1.88 -6.82
C THR A 14 -2.04 1.97 -6.09
N VAL A 15 -1.20 2.91 -6.53
CA VAL A 15 0.04 3.27 -5.86
C VAL A 15 0.00 4.77 -5.58
N ARG A 16 0.12 5.17 -4.32
CA ARG A 16 0.05 6.57 -3.91
C ARG A 16 1.22 6.94 -3.02
N PRO A 17 1.88 8.08 -3.23
CA PRO A 17 2.84 8.59 -2.26
C PRO A 17 2.11 8.93 -0.95
N VAL A 18 2.76 8.66 0.18
CA VAL A 18 2.24 9.02 1.50
C VAL A 18 3.27 9.83 2.28
N ALA A 19 2.80 10.91 2.90
CA ALA A 19 3.62 11.76 3.75
C ALA A 19 3.39 11.40 5.22
N ALA A 20 4.42 11.56 6.05
CA ALA A 20 4.31 11.44 7.50
C ALA A 20 3.47 12.60 8.06
N LYS A 21 2.16 12.39 8.18
CA LYS A 21 1.19 13.36 8.71
C LYS A 21 0.14 12.58 9.48
N THR A 22 -0.29 13.12 10.62
CA THR A 22 -1.52 12.67 11.26
C THR A 22 -2.69 13.13 10.41
N THR A 23 -3.25 12.21 9.64
CA THR A 23 -4.47 12.44 8.84
C THR A 23 -5.66 11.74 9.49
N GLY A 24 -6.88 12.17 9.15
CA GLY A 24 -8.09 11.41 9.50
C GLY A 24 -8.10 10.04 8.80
N ALA A 25 -9.10 9.21 9.10
CA ALA A 25 -9.20 7.85 8.58
C ALA A 25 -9.05 7.79 7.04
N GLN A 26 -8.06 7.04 6.55
CA GLN A 26 -7.85 6.77 5.13
C GLN A 26 -7.53 5.28 4.93
N THR A 27 -8.49 4.64 4.26
CA THR A 27 -8.41 3.53 3.31
C THR A 27 -7.22 2.58 3.37
N MET A 28 -7.28 1.60 4.28
CA MET A 28 -6.65 0.26 4.22
C MET A 28 -7.45 -0.65 5.16
N THR A 29 -7.66 -1.93 4.84
CA THR A 29 -8.55 -2.79 5.65
C THR A 29 -7.91 -3.34 6.93
N HIS A 30 -6.59 -3.57 6.94
CA HIS A 30 -5.90 -4.22 8.07
C HIS A 30 -4.91 -3.31 8.80
N HIS A 31 -4.34 -2.32 8.13
CA HIS A 31 -3.39 -1.41 8.77
C HIS A 31 -4.08 -0.19 9.37
N GLY A 32 -3.51 0.33 10.45
CA GLY A 32 -3.79 1.72 10.84
C GLY A 32 -3.30 2.68 9.74
N ASP A 33 -3.89 3.87 9.65
CA ASP A 33 -3.55 4.90 8.66
C ASP A 33 -2.01 5.00 8.44
N PRO A 34 -1.49 4.66 7.24
CA PRO A 34 -0.06 4.67 6.96
C PRO A 34 0.63 6.00 7.23
N ALA A 35 -0.09 7.11 7.01
CA ALA A 35 0.45 8.43 7.27
C ALA A 35 0.70 8.65 8.77
N THR A 36 -0.23 8.19 9.61
CA THR A 36 -0.11 8.17 11.07
C THR A 36 1.01 7.22 11.54
N LEU A 37 1.09 6.01 10.99
CA LEU A 37 2.18 5.08 11.31
C LEU A 37 3.55 5.68 10.97
N LEU A 38 3.69 6.33 9.81
CA LEU A 38 4.91 7.04 9.43
C LEU A 38 5.25 8.20 10.36
N ALA A 39 4.24 8.95 10.81
CA ALA A 39 4.45 10.05 11.76
C ALA A 39 4.99 9.56 13.12
N MET A 40 4.68 8.32 13.52
CA MET A 40 5.23 7.74 14.74
C MET A 40 6.71 7.34 14.61
N VAL A 41 7.20 7.05 13.39
CA VAL A 41 8.59 6.58 13.18
C VAL A 41 9.61 7.60 13.69
N SER A 42 9.34 8.90 13.58
CA SER A 42 10.25 9.95 14.07
C SER A 42 10.47 9.91 15.59
N ALA A 43 9.59 9.25 16.35
CA ALA A 43 9.76 9.08 17.80
C ALA A 43 10.79 7.99 18.15
N VAL A 44 11.14 7.11 17.20
CA VAL A 44 12.01 5.95 17.45
C VAL A 44 13.24 5.91 16.53
N GLY A 45 13.30 6.72 15.48
CA GLY A 45 14.44 6.77 14.55
C GLY A 45 14.26 7.72 13.38
N GLU A 46 15.13 7.58 12.37
CA GLU A 46 15.06 8.37 11.14
C GLU A 46 13.89 7.88 10.25
N PRO A 47 12.95 8.77 9.87
CA PRO A 47 11.85 8.40 8.99
C PRO A 47 12.32 8.10 7.56
N PRO A 48 11.62 7.24 6.82
CA PRO A 48 11.97 6.95 5.44
C PRO A 48 11.83 8.19 4.55
N ARG A 49 12.80 8.42 3.66
CA ARG A 49 12.79 9.56 2.71
C ARG A 49 11.61 9.55 1.74
N ARG A 50 11.15 8.36 1.37
CA ARG A 50 10.01 8.13 0.47
C ARG A 50 9.15 7.02 1.04
N ALA A 51 7.83 7.22 0.98
CA ALA A 51 6.86 6.22 1.36
C ALA A 51 5.70 6.17 0.38
N TYR A 52 5.21 4.97 0.13
CA TYR A 52 4.10 4.69 -0.78
C TYR A 52 3.11 3.74 -0.12
N VAL A 53 1.83 3.88 -0.48
CA VAL A 53 0.76 2.92 -0.20
C VAL A 53 0.39 2.24 -1.51
N VAL A 54 0.35 0.92 -1.49
CA VAL A 54 -0.09 0.05 -2.58
C VAL A 54 -1.38 -0.64 -2.13
N SER A 55 -2.51 -0.25 -2.70
CA SER A 55 -3.82 -0.83 -2.38
C SER A 55 -4.22 -1.85 -3.43
N ILE A 56 -4.39 -3.11 -3.02
CA ILE A 56 -4.82 -4.22 -3.88
C ILE A 56 -6.34 -4.37 -3.73
N PRO A 57 -7.13 -4.34 -4.82
CA PRO A 57 -8.58 -4.43 -4.75
C PRO A 57 -9.03 -5.79 -4.17
N ALA A 58 -9.85 -5.76 -3.13
CA ALA A 58 -10.43 -6.93 -2.49
C ALA A 58 -11.89 -7.14 -2.94
N THR A 59 -12.13 -8.14 -3.79
CA THR A 59 -13.45 -8.37 -4.42
C THR A 59 -14.22 -9.55 -3.84
N ASN A 60 -13.55 -10.51 -3.21
CA ASN A 60 -14.18 -11.61 -2.47
C ASN A 60 -13.67 -11.60 -1.02
N LEU A 61 -14.59 -11.46 -0.07
CA LEU A 61 -14.32 -11.41 1.38
C LEU A 61 -14.81 -12.67 2.11
N GLU A 62 -15.18 -13.73 1.38
CA GLU A 62 -15.52 -15.02 1.96
C GLU A 62 -14.32 -15.61 2.71
N MET A 63 -14.62 -16.36 3.78
CA MET A 63 -13.57 -17.07 4.51
C MET A 63 -12.96 -18.16 3.65
N GLY A 64 -11.65 -18.05 3.42
CA GLY A 64 -10.89 -19.01 2.64
C GLY A 64 -9.42 -18.66 2.60
N LEU A 65 -8.61 -19.57 2.05
CA LEU A 65 -7.16 -19.38 1.87
C LEU A 65 -6.78 -19.10 0.42
N THR A 66 -7.78 -19.05 -0.48
CA THR A 66 -7.58 -18.86 -1.92
C THR A 66 -7.98 -17.45 -2.32
N MET A 67 -7.11 -16.80 -3.07
CA MET A 67 -7.44 -15.56 -3.78
C MET A 67 -8.27 -15.86 -5.03
N THR A 68 -9.14 -14.91 -5.40
CA THR A 68 -9.72 -14.90 -6.75
C THR A 68 -8.63 -14.68 -7.79
N ASP A 69 -8.90 -15.07 -9.05
CA ASP A 69 -7.96 -14.82 -10.16
C ASP A 69 -7.67 -13.32 -10.33
N ALA A 70 -8.67 -12.47 -10.11
CA ALA A 70 -8.53 -11.02 -10.17
C ALA A 70 -7.59 -10.48 -9.08
N THR A 71 -7.80 -10.89 -7.82
CA THR A 71 -6.92 -10.50 -6.71
C THR A 71 -5.51 -11.05 -6.88
N ARG A 72 -5.36 -12.27 -7.42
CA ARG A 72 -4.05 -12.85 -7.75
C ARG A 72 -3.32 -12.02 -8.80
N ALA A 73 -3.98 -11.67 -9.90
CA ALA A 73 -3.39 -10.83 -10.95
C ALA A 73 -2.96 -9.46 -10.42
N ALA A 74 -3.80 -8.82 -9.60
CA ALA A 74 -3.47 -7.54 -8.98
C ALA A 74 -2.30 -7.65 -7.97
N ALA A 75 -2.18 -8.78 -7.25
CA ALA A 75 -1.05 -9.04 -6.37
C ALA A 75 0.27 -9.23 -7.14
N ASP A 76 0.23 -9.97 -8.26
CA ASP A 76 1.41 -10.14 -9.12
C ASP A 76 1.86 -8.79 -9.71
N GLU A 77 0.92 -7.95 -10.14
CA GLU A 77 1.19 -6.58 -10.59
C GLU A 77 1.75 -5.70 -9.47
N ALA A 78 1.19 -5.79 -8.25
CA ALA A 78 1.68 -5.07 -7.09
C ALA A 78 3.14 -5.42 -6.78
N VAL A 79 3.52 -6.71 -6.89
CA VAL A 79 4.92 -7.15 -6.71
C VAL A 79 5.82 -6.49 -7.74
N ALA A 80 5.43 -6.47 -9.02
CA ALA A 80 6.21 -5.83 -10.07
C ALA A 80 6.42 -4.32 -9.81
N LEU A 81 5.37 -3.61 -9.39
CA LEU A 81 5.43 -2.20 -9.04
C LEU A 81 6.32 -1.94 -7.81
N VAL A 82 6.23 -2.77 -6.77
CA VAL A 82 7.09 -2.66 -5.59
C VAL A 82 8.55 -2.82 -5.98
N VAL A 83 8.88 -3.80 -6.83
CA VAL A 83 10.26 -3.98 -7.33
C VAL A 83 10.74 -2.72 -8.07
N GLN A 84 9.93 -2.14 -8.96
CA GLN A 84 10.29 -0.90 -9.66
C GLN A 84 10.52 0.28 -8.71
N LEU A 85 9.65 0.45 -7.71
CA LEU A 85 9.79 1.48 -6.68
C LEU A 85 11.09 1.33 -5.87
N LEU A 86 11.49 0.10 -5.58
CA LEU A 86 12.71 -0.20 -4.82
C LEU A 86 13.98 -0.08 -5.66
N SER A 87 13.93 -0.45 -6.94
CA SER A 87 15.04 -0.31 -7.88
C SER A 87 15.33 1.14 -8.27
N GLY A 88 14.43 2.07 -7.95
CA GLY A 88 14.60 3.50 -8.27
C GLY A 88 14.28 3.85 -9.72
N GLU A 89 13.67 2.93 -10.47
CA GLU A 89 13.28 3.12 -11.88
C GLU A 89 11.94 3.88 -12.03
N ALA A 90 11.25 4.16 -10.91
CA ALA A 90 10.11 5.06 -10.87
C ALA A 90 10.58 6.53 -10.95
N GLY A 91 11.06 6.94 -12.12
CA GLY A 91 11.42 8.31 -12.46
C GLY A 91 10.54 8.84 -13.60
N GLU A 92 9.69 9.81 -13.26
CA GLU A 92 9.04 10.81 -14.14
C GLU A 92 8.24 10.30 -15.35
N ALA A 93 6.92 10.26 -15.18
CA ALA A 93 5.94 10.49 -16.25
C ALA A 93 5.00 11.63 -15.81
#